data_AF-A0A7W7GFY9-F1
#
_entry.id   AF-A0A7W7GFY9-F1
#
_cell.length_a   1.000
_cell.length_b   1.000
_cell.length_c   1.000
_cell.angle_alpha   90.00
_cell.angle_beta   90.00
_cell.angle_gamma   90.00
#
_symmetry.space_group_name_H-M   'P 1'
#
loop_
_entity.id
_entity.type
_entity.pdbx_description
1 polymer ?
#
loop_
_entity_poly.entity_id
_entity_poly.type
_entity_poly.pdbx_seq_one_letter_code
_entity_poly.pdbx_strand_id
1 'polypeptide(L)'
;MTHQLRMRVCAVLAIAVLAVSGGYAYGAPARDDMGQDIETAVQGVDAYWDAHWSEFFTQTYVPPTVLGEYDGASADVPTCGGEPLDDDNAQYCATAEDYVAWDTDLMRFGYRYGDAFVYLVVAHEWGHAIQNRLDAQLQTMDAELQADCLAGAELEGAAQDGTVVFEAGDVDEVYTALVRDADKTPWTKEGDHGSASERVDAFTLGQELGVDGCLPDEVSTEGAAALDR
;
A
#
# COMPACT_ATOMS: atom_id res chain seq x y z
N MET A 1 37.77 70.57 38.11
CA MET A 1 37.32 69.26 38.61
C MET A 1 36.88 68.44 37.41
N THR A 2 37.78 67.62 36.88
CA THR A 2 37.63 66.81 35.66
C THR A 2 37.26 65.39 36.07
N HIS A 3 36.03 64.96 35.80
CA HIS A 3 35.61 63.58 36.05
C HIS A 3 35.90 62.71 34.81
N GLN A 4 36.82 61.76 34.98
CA GLN A 4 37.12 60.71 34.01
C GLN A 4 35.96 59.70 33.94
N LEU A 5 35.45 59.46 32.73
CA LEU A 5 34.51 58.38 32.43
C LEU A 5 35.29 57.05 32.36
N ARG A 6 35.02 56.13 33.29
CA ARG A 6 35.57 54.76 33.26
C ARG A 6 34.74 53.89 32.30
N MET A 7 35.39 53.47 31.23
CA MET A 7 34.90 52.49 30.25
C MET A 7 34.68 51.13 30.95
N ARG A 8 33.44 50.64 31.02
CA ARG A 8 33.12 49.28 31.49
C ARG A 8 33.00 48.36 30.28
N VAL A 9 33.97 47.46 30.13
CA VAL A 9 33.93 46.33 29.20
C VAL A 9 32.84 45.37 29.69
N CYS A 10 31.74 45.22 28.93
CA CYS A 10 30.78 44.15 29.14
C CYS A 10 31.31 42.90 28.44
N ALA A 11 31.64 41.87 29.22
CA ALA A 11 31.93 40.55 28.70
C ALA A 11 30.65 39.97 28.09
N VAL A 12 30.66 39.71 26.79
CA VAL A 12 29.60 38.97 26.11
C VAL A 12 29.78 37.49 26.47
N LEU A 13 28.86 36.94 27.25
CA LEU A 13 28.75 35.51 27.47
C LEU A 13 28.33 34.84 26.16
N ALA A 14 29.19 34.00 25.60
CA ALA A 14 28.83 33.09 24.53
C ALA A 14 27.95 31.97 25.14
N ILE A 15 26.67 31.96 24.79
CA ILE A 15 25.77 30.86 25.10
C ILE A 15 26.02 29.79 24.05
N ALA A 16 26.58 28.65 24.47
CA ALA A 16 26.65 27.46 23.63
C ALA A 16 25.24 26.89 23.47
N VAL A 17 24.72 26.92 22.24
CA VAL A 17 23.48 26.21 21.87
C VAL A 17 23.82 24.73 21.78
N LEU A 18 23.39 23.95 22.77
CA LEU A 18 23.37 22.49 22.69
C LEU A 18 22.26 22.09 21.73
N ALA A 19 22.62 21.64 20.53
CA ALA A 19 21.70 20.94 19.65
C ALA A 19 21.36 19.60 20.32
N VAL A 20 20.14 19.48 20.85
CA VAL A 20 19.57 18.19 21.23
C VAL A 20 19.15 17.53 19.93
N SER A 21 19.99 16.63 19.42
CA SER A 21 19.58 15.63 18.44
C SER A 21 18.62 14.66 19.12
N GLY A 22 17.34 15.02 19.19
CA GLY A 22 16.28 14.07 19.53
C GLY A 22 16.16 13.12 18.35
N GLY A 23 16.61 11.87 18.53
CA GLY A 23 16.25 10.80 17.60
C GLY A 23 14.74 10.64 17.65
N TYR A 24 14.11 10.62 16.47
CA TYR A 24 12.73 10.16 16.33
C TYR A 24 12.69 8.71 16.78
N ALA A 25 12.26 8.48 18.02
CA ALA A 25 11.79 7.17 18.41
C ALA A 25 10.41 7.05 17.79
N TYR A 26 10.31 6.36 16.65
CA TYR A 26 9.04 5.82 16.17
C TYR A 26 8.51 4.92 17.29
N GLY A 27 7.57 5.45 18.08
CA GLY A 27 6.78 4.61 18.96
C GLY A 27 5.96 3.71 18.07
N ALA A 28 5.98 2.39 18.33
CA ALA A 28 5.05 1.50 17.66
C ALA A 28 3.63 2.07 17.83
N PRO A 29 2.84 2.23 16.75
CA PRO A 29 1.50 2.78 16.87
C PRO A 29 0.64 1.91 17.80
N ALA A 30 -0.35 2.52 18.44
CA ALA A 30 -1.26 1.80 19.32
C ALA A 30 -2.10 0.79 18.52
N ARG A 31 -2.63 -0.26 19.16
CA ARG A 31 -3.46 -1.28 18.49
C ARG A 31 -4.71 -0.73 17.80
N ASP A 32 -5.23 0.42 18.23
CA ASP A 32 -6.37 1.09 17.60
C ASP A 32 -5.97 1.80 16.28
N ASP A 33 -4.69 2.05 16.05
CA ASP A 33 -4.19 2.77 14.87
C ASP A 33 -4.15 1.84 13.64
N MET A 34 -3.66 0.60 13.78
CA MET A 34 -3.58 -0.38 12.67
C MET A 34 -4.97 -0.72 12.09
N GLY A 35 -5.97 -0.88 12.96
CA GLY A 35 -7.34 -1.15 12.50
C GLY A 35 -7.92 0.03 11.71
N GLN A 36 -7.63 1.26 12.15
CA GLN A 36 -8.02 2.48 11.44
C GLN A 36 -7.31 2.62 10.09
N ASP A 37 -6.04 2.26 10.01
CA ASP A 37 -5.27 2.26 8.76
C ASP A 37 -5.81 1.22 7.76
N ILE A 38 -6.14 0.02 8.24
CA ILE A 38 -6.80 -1.02 7.42
C ILE A 38 -8.15 -0.53 6.90
N GLU A 39 -8.99 0.06 7.76
CA GLU A 39 -10.28 0.62 7.35
C GLU A 39 -10.12 1.74 6.32
N THR A 40 -9.09 2.60 6.48
CA THR A 40 -8.77 3.68 5.54
C THR A 40 -8.29 3.13 4.21
N ALA A 41 -7.41 2.12 4.22
CA ALA A 41 -6.96 1.43 3.02
C ALA A 41 -8.15 0.85 2.24
N VAL A 42 -9.01 0.08 2.92
CA VAL A 42 -10.21 -0.55 2.31
C VAL A 42 -11.14 0.50 1.71
N GLN A 43 -11.46 1.57 2.45
CA GLN A 43 -12.33 2.63 1.97
C GLN A 43 -11.70 3.41 0.81
N GLY A 44 -10.38 3.61 0.86
CA GLY A 44 -9.60 4.31 -0.15
C GLY A 44 -9.63 3.62 -1.49
N VAL A 45 -9.26 2.34 -1.51
CA VAL A 45 -9.21 1.53 -2.74
C VAL A 45 -10.60 1.27 -3.30
N ASP A 46 -11.60 1.02 -2.44
CA ASP A 46 -12.98 0.85 -2.88
C ASP A 46 -13.53 2.13 -3.52
N ALA A 47 -13.30 3.29 -2.89
CA ALA A 47 -13.74 4.58 -3.40
C ALA A 47 -13.04 4.93 -4.73
N TYR A 48 -11.75 4.64 -4.86
CA TYR A 48 -11.01 4.84 -6.11
C TYR A 48 -11.65 4.05 -7.25
N TRP A 49 -11.91 2.76 -7.04
CA TRP A 49 -12.52 1.94 -8.08
C TRP A 49 -13.98 2.33 -8.36
N ASP A 50 -14.78 2.67 -7.35
CA ASP A 50 -16.15 3.15 -7.58
C ASP A 50 -16.18 4.43 -8.45
N ALA A 51 -15.22 5.33 -8.25
CA ALA A 51 -15.11 6.57 -9.01
C ALA A 51 -14.53 6.36 -10.42
N HIS A 52 -13.44 5.61 -10.53
CA HIS A 52 -12.61 5.58 -11.74
C HIS A 52 -12.83 4.35 -12.62
N TRP A 53 -13.58 3.33 -12.18
CA TRP A 53 -13.77 2.10 -12.96
C TRP A 53 -14.23 2.35 -14.39
N SER A 54 -15.19 3.27 -14.58
CA SER A 54 -15.75 3.58 -15.90
C SER A 54 -14.80 4.32 -16.85
N GLU A 55 -13.66 4.78 -16.36
CA GLU A 55 -12.59 5.38 -17.16
C GLU A 55 -11.78 4.30 -17.89
N PHE A 56 -11.67 3.11 -17.29
CA PHE A 56 -10.86 1.99 -17.81
C PHE A 56 -11.70 0.86 -18.40
N PHE A 57 -12.89 0.60 -17.84
CA PHE A 57 -13.66 -0.60 -18.14
C PHE A 57 -15.15 -0.29 -18.41
N THR A 58 -15.80 -1.14 -19.20
CA THR A 58 -17.21 -0.94 -19.60
C THR A 58 -18.20 -1.72 -18.74
N GLN A 59 -17.71 -2.68 -17.96
CA GLN A 59 -18.50 -3.46 -17.02
C GLN A 59 -18.88 -2.61 -15.80
N THR A 60 -19.66 -3.17 -14.89
CA THR A 60 -19.97 -2.52 -13.61
C THR A 60 -18.96 -2.96 -12.56
N TYR A 61 -18.37 -2.00 -11.85
CA TYR A 61 -17.58 -2.28 -10.66
C TYR A 61 -18.45 -2.95 -9.60
N VAL A 62 -17.93 -4.00 -8.99
CA VAL A 62 -18.53 -4.67 -7.83
C VAL A 62 -17.39 -4.90 -6.84
N PRO A 63 -17.38 -4.29 -5.65
CA PRO A 63 -16.31 -4.55 -4.68
C PRO A 63 -16.32 -5.99 -4.18
N PRO A 64 -15.16 -6.55 -3.80
CA PRO A 64 -15.13 -7.82 -3.07
C PRO A 64 -15.77 -7.64 -1.69
N THR A 65 -16.24 -8.73 -1.09
CA THR A 65 -16.60 -8.70 0.33
C THR A 65 -15.34 -8.52 1.17
N VAL A 66 -15.37 -7.65 2.17
CA VAL A 66 -14.28 -7.54 3.14
C VAL A 66 -14.56 -8.48 4.30
N LEU A 67 -13.91 -9.65 4.30
CA LEU A 67 -13.92 -10.53 5.46
C LEU A 67 -12.99 -9.99 6.55
N GLY A 68 -11.86 -9.41 6.12
CA GLY A 68 -10.94 -8.67 6.99
C GLY A 68 -9.95 -9.57 7.74
N GLU A 69 -9.61 -9.16 8.97
CA GLU A 69 -8.64 -9.87 9.79
C GLU A 69 -9.11 -11.28 10.17
N TYR A 70 -8.20 -12.25 10.02
CA TYR A 70 -8.35 -13.59 10.59
C TYR A 70 -7.14 -13.98 11.45
N ASP A 71 -7.27 -15.08 12.20
CA ASP A 71 -6.19 -15.71 12.95
C ASP A 71 -5.90 -17.07 12.32
N GLY A 72 -4.82 -17.17 11.55
CA GLY A 72 -4.39 -18.37 10.82
C GLY A 72 -3.96 -19.53 11.73
N ALA A 73 -3.62 -19.24 12.98
CA ALA A 73 -3.34 -20.25 14.00
C ALA A 73 -4.61 -20.79 14.68
N SER A 74 -5.78 -20.20 14.41
CA SER A 74 -7.07 -20.61 14.97
C SER A 74 -7.66 -21.84 14.28
N ALA A 75 -8.44 -22.61 15.03
CA ALA A 75 -9.24 -23.70 14.48
C ALA A 75 -10.44 -23.22 13.65
N ASP A 76 -10.82 -21.94 13.78
CA ASP A 76 -11.94 -21.30 13.10
C ASP A 76 -11.47 -20.41 11.93
N VAL A 77 -10.30 -20.71 11.34
CA VAL A 77 -9.77 -20.01 10.17
C VAL A 77 -10.77 -20.06 9.00
N PRO A 78 -10.99 -18.94 8.27
CA PRO A 78 -11.83 -18.94 7.09
C PRO A 78 -11.33 -19.92 6.03
N THR A 79 -12.20 -20.25 5.08
CA THR A 79 -11.86 -21.13 3.95
C THR A 79 -12.13 -20.42 2.64
N CYS A 80 -11.29 -20.63 1.63
CA CYS A 80 -11.58 -20.26 0.25
C CYS A 80 -11.75 -21.53 -0.59
N GLY A 81 -12.94 -21.76 -1.15
CA GLY A 81 -13.21 -22.97 -1.93
C GLY A 81 -13.21 -24.26 -1.10
N GLY A 82 -13.40 -24.14 0.22
CA GLY A 82 -13.35 -25.25 1.17
C GLY A 82 -11.96 -25.59 1.71
N GLU A 83 -10.91 -24.91 1.24
CA GLU A 83 -9.56 -25.02 1.79
C GLU A 83 -9.31 -23.91 2.82
N PRO A 84 -8.76 -24.19 4.01
CA PRO A 84 -8.38 -23.18 4.99
C PRO A 84 -7.41 -22.14 4.42
N LEU A 85 -7.55 -20.88 4.85
CA LEU A 85 -6.53 -19.86 4.57
C LEU A 85 -5.23 -20.17 5.30
N ASP A 86 -4.10 -19.81 4.68
CA ASP A 86 -2.77 -20.03 5.26
C ASP A 86 -2.47 -19.07 6.42
N ASP A 87 -1.64 -19.51 7.36
CA ASP A 87 -1.07 -18.68 8.43
C ASP A 87 -0.06 -17.67 7.85
N ASP A 88 0.11 -16.50 8.48
CA ASP A 88 0.97 -15.41 8.00
C ASP A 88 0.71 -15.00 6.52
N ASN A 89 -0.55 -15.08 6.05
CA ASN A 89 -0.92 -14.79 4.66
C ASN A 89 -1.98 -13.69 4.50
N ALA A 90 -2.13 -13.15 3.29
CA ALA A 90 -3.32 -12.42 2.86
C ALA A 90 -3.81 -13.00 1.54
N GLN A 91 -5.11 -12.86 1.26
CA GLN A 91 -5.71 -13.50 0.11
C GLN A 91 -7.01 -12.84 -0.36
N TYR A 92 -7.12 -12.68 -1.66
CA TYR A 92 -8.37 -12.62 -2.40
C TYR A 92 -8.90 -14.02 -2.77
N CYS A 93 -10.12 -14.34 -2.35
CA CYS A 93 -10.81 -15.58 -2.70
C CYS A 93 -11.60 -15.45 -4.01
N ALA A 94 -11.00 -15.83 -5.13
CA ALA A 94 -11.59 -15.75 -6.47
C ALA A 94 -12.72 -16.78 -6.76
N THR A 95 -13.22 -17.49 -5.75
CA THR A 95 -14.35 -18.42 -5.94
C THR A 95 -15.68 -17.67 -5.96
N ALA A 96 -16.80 -18.39 -5.89
CA ALA A 96 -18.12 -17.77 -5.70
C ALA A 96 -18.26 -17.02 -4.36
N GLU A 97 -17.29 -17.15 -3.45
CA GLU A 97 -17.25 -16.48 -2.16
C GLU A 97 -16.80 -15.01 -2.25
N ASP A 98 -15.96 -14.65 -3.25
CA ASP A 98 -15.55 -13.28 -3.61
C ASP A 98 -15.27 -12.35 -2.41
N TYR A 99 -14.19 -12.62 -1.69
CA TYR A 99 -13.80 -11.83 -0.53
C TYR A 99 -12.28 -11.60 -0.42
N VAL A 100 -11.89 -10.55 0.29
CA VAL A 100 -10.50 -10.31 0.74
C VAL A 100 -10.37 -10.58 2.24
N ALA A 101 -9.25 -11.17 2.65
CA ALA A 101 -8.92 -11.45 4.05
C ALA A 101 -7.40 -11.40 4.27
N TRP A 102 -6.98 -11.10 5.49
CA TRP A 102 -5.56 -11.03 5.87
C TRP A 102 -5.34 -11.52 7.28
N ASP A 103 -4.26 -12.26 7.48
CA ASP A 103 -3.87 -12.77 8.78
C ASP A 103 -3.42 -11.62 9.69
N THR A 104 -3.90 -11.64 10.94
CA THR A 104 -3.64 -10.59 11.91
C THR A 104 -2.15 -10.51 12.28
N ASP A 105 -1.45 -11.64 12.34
CA ASP A 105 -0.03 -11.68 12.70
C ASP A 105 0.85 -11.27 11.51
N LEU A 106 0.44 -11.53 10.26
CA LEU A 106 1.03 -10.89 9.06
C LEU A 106 0.93 -9.37 9.13
N MET A 107 -0.27 -8.83 9.36
CA MET A 107 -0.49 -7.38 9.42
C MET A 107 0.37 -6.75 10.52
N ARG A 108 0.38 -7.33 11.73
CA ARG A 108 1.24 -6.88 12.84
C ARG A 108 2.73 -7.01 12.52
N PHE A 109 3.12 -8.04 11.78
CA PHE A 109 4.52 -8.29 11.42
C PHE A 109 5.08 -7.17 10.55
N GLY A 110 4.33 -6.72 9.54
CA GLY A 110 4.75 -5.63 8.67
C GLY A 110 4.58 -4.27 9.32
N TYR A 111 3.45 -4.05 10.01
CA TYR A 111 3.09 -2.78 10.66
C TYR A 111 4.13 -2.29 11.69
N ARG A 112 4.93 -3.20 12.27
CA ARG A 112 6.03 -2.82 13.18
C ARG A 112 7.20 -2.08 12.49
N TYR A 113 7.20 -2.00 11.17
CA TYR A 113 8.23 -1.34 10.37
C TYR A 113 7.71 -0.16 9.55
N GLY A 114 6.41 0.13 9.63
CA GLY A 114 5.75 1.19 8.88
C GLY A 114 4.26 0.91 8.77
N ASP A 115 3.44 1.93 8.96
CA ASP A 115 1.98 1.80 8.89
C ASP A 115 1.49 1.63 7.46
N ALA A 116 2.26 2.11 6.47
CA ALA A 116 1.98 1.92 5.05
C ALA A 116 1.92 0.45 4.61
N PHE A 117 2.46 -0.49 5.41
CA PHE A 117 2.41 -1.93 5.11
C PHE A 117 0.98 -2.44 4.92
N VAL A 118 0.03 -2.01 5.76
CA VAL A 118 -1.35 -2.52 5.65
C VAL A 118 -2.06 -2.00 4.41
N TYR A 119 -1.72 -0.79 3.96
CA TYR A 119 -2.20 -0.23 2.70
C TYR A 119 -1.71 -1.06 1.51
N LEU A 120 -0.43 -1.42 1.50
CA LEU A 120 0.15 -2.30 0.47
C LEU A 120 -0.59 -3.65 0.40
N VAL A 121 -0.77 -4.33 1.54
CA VAL A 121 -1.43 -5.65 1.57
C VAL A 121 -2.87 -5.54 1.10
N VAL A 122 -3.64 -4.60 1.63
CA VAL A 122 -5.04 -4.41 1.23
C VAL A 122 -5.14 -4.11 -0.27
N ALA A 123 -4.31 -3.21 -0.78
CA ALA A 123 -4.34 -2.81 -2.19
C ALA A 123 -3.90 -3.94 -3.13
N HIS A 124 -2.94 -4.76 -2.72
CA HIS A 124 -2.52 -5.94 -3.47
C HIS A 124 -3.67 -6.96 -3.60
N GLU A 125 -4.34 -7.31 -2.49
CA GLU A 125 -5.49 -8.22 -2.54
C GLU A 125 -6.69 -7.62 -3.29
N TRP A 126 -6.87 -6.30 -3.22
CA TRP A 126 -7.86 -5.61 -4.05
C TRP A 126 -7.48 -5.70 -5.52
N GLY A 127 -6.20 -5.57 -5.88
CA GLY A 127 -5.67 -5.79 -7.21
C GLY A 127 -6.05 -7.15 -7.79
N HIS A 128 -5.98 -8.24 -7.00
CA HIS A 128 -6.51 -9.54 -7.42
C HIS A 128 -8.02 -9.56 -7.64
N ALA A 129 -8.76 -8.85 -6.79
CA ALA A 129 -10.19 -8.66 -7.00
C ALA A 129 -10.44 -7.97 -8.36
N ILE A 130 -9.72 -6.88 -8.66
CA ILE A 130 -9.80 -6.18 -9.93
C ILE A 130 -9.50 -7.13 -11.09
N GLN A 131 -8.41 -7.89 -11.05
CA GLN A 131 -8.09 -8.89 -12.06
C GLN A 131 -9.24 -9.87 -12.32
N ASN A 132 -9.92 -10.34 -11.29
CA ASN A 132 -11.06 -11.26 -11.41
C ASN A 132 -12.31 -10.61 -12.06
N ARG A 133 -12.35 -9.28 -12.14
CA ARG A 133 -13.38 -8.51 -12.84
C ARG A 133 -12.97 -8.18 -14.29
N LEU A 134 -11.69 -8.33 -14.63
CA LEU A 134 -11.18 -8.05 -15.98
C LEU A 134 -11.46 -9.20 -16.95
N ASP A 135 -11.58 -8.86 -18.22
CA ASP A 135 -11.50 -9.86 -19.29
C ASP A 135 -10.11 -10.52 -19.30
N ALA A 136 -10.03 -11.81 -19.61
CA ALA A 136 -8.78 -12.58 -19.57
C ALA A 136 -7.63 -12.00 -20.44
N GLN A 137 -7.94 -11.17 -21.44
CA GLN A 137 -6.97 -10.48 -22.28
C GLN A 137 -6.26 -9.29 -21.60
N LEU A 138 -6.83 -8.80 -20.50
CA LEU A 138 -6.30 -7.72 -19.67
C LEU A 138 -5.49 -8.25 -18.49
N GLN A 139 -5.58 -9.54 -18.20
CA GLN A 139 -4.75 -10.22 -17.21
C GLN A 139 -3.38 -10.54 -17.83
N THR A 140 -2.31 -10.25 -17.11
CA THR A 140 -0.96 -10.64 -17.53
C THR A 140 -0.65 -12.08 -17.14
N MET A 141 0.47 -12.63 -17.61
CA MET A 141 0.94 -13.96 -17.17
C MET A 141 1.49 -13.96 -15.75
N ASP A 142 1.96 -12.81 -15.28
CA ASP A 142 2.49 -12.62 -13.93
C ASP A 142 1.44 -11.91 -13.08
N ALA A 143 0.40 -12.66 -12.67
CA ALA A 143 -0.76 -12.13 -11.96
C ALA A 143 -0.38 -11.37 -10.68
N GLU A 144 0.59 -11.88 -9.91
CA GLU A 144 1.08 -11.24 -8.69
C GLU A 144 1.74 -9.88 -8.96
N LEU A 145 2.56 -9.77 -10.02
CA LEU A 145 3.19 -8.51 -10.39
C LEU A 145 2.16 -7.50 -10.92
N GLN A 146 1.13 -7.97 -11.63
CA GLN A 146 0.03 -7.09 -12.01
C GLN A 146 -0.77 -6.62 -10.78
N ALA A 147 -0.95 -7.45 -9.75
CA ALA A 147 -1.58 -7.03 -8.50
C ALA A 147 -0.75 -5.97 -7.76
N ASP A 148 0.58 -6.14 -7.68
CA ASP A 148 1.48 -5.10 -7.16
C ASP A 148 1.41 -3.80 -7.97
N CYS A 149 1.34 -3.89 -9.31
CA CYS A 149 1.16 -2.72 -10.16
C CYS A 149 -0.17 -2.01 -9.89
N LEU A 150 -1.27 -2.76 -9.85
CA LEU A 150 -2.59 -2.20 -9.54
C LEU A 150 -2.62 -1.57 -8.15
N ALA A 151 -1.97 -2.18 -7.16
CA ALA A 151 -1.82 -1.61 -5.83
C ALA A 151 -1.13 -0.24 -5.85
N GLY A 152 -0.07 -0.09 -6.65
CA GLY A 152 0.60 1.20 -6.85
C GLY A 152 -0.31 2.23 -7.51
N ALA A 153 -1.08 1.83 -8.52
CA ALA A 153 -1.98 2.71 -9.25
C ALA A 153 -3.17 3.18 -8.40
N GLU A 154 -3.82 2.28 -7.68
CA GLU A 154 -5.01 2.60 -6.89
C GLU A 154 -4.68 3.39 -5.62
N LEU A 155 -3.54 3.13 -4.97
CA LEU A 155 -3.12 3.92 -3.80
C LEU A 155 -2.68 5.33 -4.19
N GLU A 156 -1.93 5.48 -5.28
CA GLU A 156 -1.57 6.80 -5.80
C GLU A 156 -2.82 7.56 -6.28
N GLY A 157 -3.74 6.89 -6.97
CA GLY A 157 -5.02 7.47 -7.36
C GLY A 157 -5.87 7.91 -6.16
N ALA A 158 -6.05 7.02 -5.18
CA ALA A 158 -6.75 7.34 -3.93
C ALA A 158 -6.10 8.50 -3.15
N ALA A 159 -4.77 8.62 -3.19
CA ALA A 159 -4.05 9.74 -2.62
C ALA A 159 -4.33 11.06 -3.38
N GLN A 160 -4.40 11.01 -4.71
CA GLN A 160 -4.76 12.17 -5.55
C GLN A 160 -6.21 12.61 -5.33
N ASP A 161 -7.12 11.67 -5.08
CA ASP A 161 -8.53 11.94 -4.74
C ASP A 161 -8.71 12.41 -3.29
N GLY A 162 -7.70 12.20 -2.44
CA GLY A 162 -7.71 12.55 -1.03
C GLY A 162 -8.53 11.59 -0.16
N THR A 163 -8.81 10.37 -0.64
CA THR A 163 -9.43 9.29 0.15
C THR A 163 -8.41 8.52 0.97
N VAL A 164 -7.16 8.51 0.53
CA VAL A 164 -5.97 8.08 1.29
C VAL A 164 -5.04 9.28 1.45
N VAL A 165 -4.30 9.36 2.56
CA VAL A 165 -3.28 10.38 2.76
C VAL A 165 -1.98 9.68 3.08
N PHE A 166 -1.04 9.73 2.13
CA PHE A 166 0.33 9.31 2.40
C PHE A 166 1.04 10.34 3.28
N GLU A 167 1.57 9.88 4.40
CA GLU A 167 2.45 10.64 5.24
C GLU A 167 3.88 10.65 4.69
N ALA A 168 4.72 11.50 5.29
CA ALA A 168 6.12 11.59 4.90
C ALA A 168 6.89 10.36 5.40
N GLY A 169 7.03 9.36 4.53
CA GLY A 169 7.75 8.12 4.83
C GLY A 169 7.07 6.89 4.23
N ASP A 170 5.76 6.95 4.01
CA ASP A 170 4.93 5.79 3.66
C ASP A 170 5.39 5.09 2.38
N VAL A 171 5.75 5.86 1.35
CA VAL A 171 6.27 5.29 0.10
C VAL A 171 7.60 4.54 0.35
N ASP A 172 8.48 5.09 1.20
CA ASP A 172 9.73 4.42 1.58
C ASP A 172 9.44 3.17 2.44
N GLU A 173 8.38 3.18 3.25
CA GLU A 173 7.92 2.04 4.04
C GLU A 173 7.38 0.91 3.16
N VAL A 174 6.59 1.25 2.12
CA VAL A 174 6.14 0.28 1.11
C VAL A 174 7.32 -0.38 0.40
N TYR A 175 8.29 0.41 -0.10
CA TYR A 175 9.49 -0.16 -0.72
C TYR A 175 10.32 -0.98 0.26
N THR A 176 10.39 -0.54 1.52
CA THR A 176 11.04 -1.31 2.58
C THR A 176 10.33 -2.64 2.79
N ALA A 177 9.00 -2.69 2.80
CA ALA A 177 8.25 -3.92 2.92
C ALA A 177 8.51 -4.89 1.76
N LEU A 178 8.43 -4.41 0.52
CA LEU A 178 8.67 -5.22 -0.68
C LEU A 178 10.08 -5.84 -0.71
N VAL A 179 11.08 -5.17 -0.13
CA VAL A 179 12.47 -5.65 -0.11
C VAL A 179 12.84 -6.42 1.15
N ARG A 180 12.45 -5.93 2.33
CA ARG A 180 12.85 -6.50 3.63
C ARG A 180 12.06 -7.76 3.96
N ASP A 181 10.82 -7.82 3.50
CA ASP A 181 9.85 -8.87 3.86
C ASP A 181 9.84 -9.98 2.83
N ALA A 182 10.51 -9.78 1.68
CA ALA A 182 10.70 -10.81 0.68
C ALA A 182 11.17 -12.14 1.30
N ASP A 183 10.47 -13.22 0.93
CA ASP A 183 10.65 -14.58 1.43
C ASP A 183 10.52 -14.77 2.95
N LYS A 184 9.84 -13.86 3.68
CA LYS A 184 9.68 -13.99 5.15
C LYS A 184 8.38 -14.67 5.57
N THR A 185 7.35 -14.60 4.75
CA THR A 185 6.00 -15.11 5.00
C THR A 185 5.45 -15.78 3.75
N PRO A 186 4.37 -16.57 3.83
CA PRO A 186 3.67 -17.07 2.64
C PRO A 186 3.28 -15.94 1.66
N TRP A 187 2.75 -14.82 2.16
CA TRP A 187 2.37 -13.63 1.36
C TRP A 187 3.56 -12.93 0.65
N THR A 188 4.79 -13.18 1.08
CA THR A 188 5.99 -12.52 0.54
C THR A 188 6.91 -13.47 -0.21
N LYS A 189 6.45 -14.70 -0.46
CA LYS A 189 7.25 -15.77 -1.06
C LYS A 189 7.56 -15.43 -2.52
N GLU A 190 8.85 -15.26 -2.83
CA GLU A 190 9.36 -14.87 -4.15
C GLU A 190 8.99 -15.87 -5.24
N GLY A 191 8.96 -17.16 -4.89
CA GLY A 191 8.58 -18.23 -5.83
C GLY A 191 7.13 -18.14 -6.32
N ASP A 192 6.29 -17.35 -5.64
CA ASP A 192 4.90 -17.11 -5.99
C ASP A 192 4.73 -15.67 -6.49
N HIS A 193 5.22 -14.66 -5.74
CA HIS A 193 4.97 -13.23 -5.98
C HIS A 193 6.00 -12.50 -6.86
N GLY A 194 7.10 -13.16 -7.24
CA GLY A 194 8.24 -12.53 -7.91
C GLY A 194 9.31 -12.02 -6.94
N SER A 195 10.49 -11.70 -7.47
CA SER A 195 11.59 -11.17 -6.66
C SER A 195 11.27 -9.78 -6.10
N ALA A 196 11.90 -9.41 -4.98
CA ALA A 196 11.77 -8.09 -4.39
C ALA A 196 11.92 -6.93 -5.41
N SER A 197 12.87 -7.04 -6.35
CA SER A 197 13.06 -6.03 -7.39
C SER A 197 11.90 -5.98 -8.39
N GLU A 198 11.37 -7.13 -8.81
CA GLU A 198 10.24 -7.17 -9.75
C GLU A 198 8.98 -6.57 -9.12
N ARG A 199 8.73 -6.86 -7.84
CA ARG A 199 7.62 -6.28 -7.08
C ARG A 199 7.74 -4.77 -6.92
N VAL A 200 8.93 -4.26 -6.59
CA VAL A 200 9.19 -2.80 -6.53
C VAL A 200 8.99 -2.14 -7.89
N ASP A 201 9.52 -2.74 -8.96
CA ASP A 201 9.38 -2.21 -10.32
C ASP A 201 7.90 -2.18 -10.73
N ALA A 202 7.13 -3.22 -10.43
CA ALA A 202 5.70 -3.29 -10.72
C ALA A 202 4.89 -2.25 -9.94
N PHE A 203 5.08 -2.16 -8.63
CA PHE A 203 4.41 -1.16 -7.79
C PHE A 203 4.75 0.28 -8.22
N THR A 204 5.99 0.53 -8.60
CA THR A 204 6.43 1.84 -9.12
C THR A 204 5.78 2.15 -10.46
N LEU A 205 5.65 1.16 -11.35
CA LEU A 205 4.97 1.33 -12.64
C LEU A 205 3.54 1.82 -12.48
N GLY A 206 2.80 1.23 -11.52
CA GLY A 206 1.44 1.63 -11.19
C GLY A 206 1.35 3.06 -10.65
N GLN A 207 2.23 3.44 -9.73
CA GLN A 207 2.28 4.83 -9.22
C GLN A 207 2.55 5.83 -10.34
N GLU A 208 3.47 5.52 -11.27
CA GLU A 208 3.90 6.47 -12.30
C GLU A 208 2.92 6.58 -13.46
N LEU A 209 2.29 5.47 -13.86
CA LEU A 209 1.49 5.37 -15.08
C LEU A 209 0.00 5.12 -14.83
N GLY A 210 -0.41 4.93 -13.57
CA GLY A 210 -1.79 4.58 -13.21
C GLY A 210 -2.20 3.20 -13.77
N VAL A 211 -3.51 2.95 -13.79
CA VAL A 211 -4.09 1.66 -14.20
C VAL A 211 -3.67 1.26 -15.61
N ASP A 212 -3.59 2.21 -16.55
CA ASP A 212 -3.19 1.94 -17.94
C ASP A 212 -1.79 1.30 -18.04
N GLY A 213 -0.86 1.66 -17.14
CA GLY A 213 0.47 1.06 -17.09
C GLY A 213 0.48 -0.40 -16.63
N CYS A 214 -0.57 -0.85 -15.95
CA CYS A 214 -0.72 -2.20 -15.44
C CYS A 214 -1.47 -3.14 -16.41
N LEU A 215 -1.93 -2.60 -17.55
CA LEU A 215 -2.67 -3.34 -18.56
C LEU A 215 -1.81 -3.61 -19.81
N PRO A 216 -2.07 -4.70 -20.55
CA PRO A 216 -1.37 -4.97 -21.81
C PRO A 216 -1.56 -3.87 -22.88
N ASP A 217 -0.47 -3.50 -23.56
CA ASP A 217 -0.39 -2.42 -24.56
C ASP A 217 -1.43 -2.45 -25.70
N GLU A 218 -2.03 -3.61 -26.00
CA GLU A 218 -2.95 -3.77 -27.13
C GLU A 218 -4.38 -3.26 -26.83
N VAL A 219 -4.71 -2.95 -25.57
CA VAL A 219 -6.07 -2.48 -25.18
C VAL A 219 -6.16 -0.96 -25.01
N SER A 220 -5.04 -0.25 -24.91
CA SER A 220 -4.99 1.23 -24.80
C SER A 220 -5.21 1.96 -26.14
N THR A 221 -5.29 1.24 -27.26
CA THR A 221 -5.41 1.85 -28.61
C THR A 221 -6.84 2.27 -28.99
N GLU A 222 -7.88 1.90 -28.24
CA GLU A 222 -9.24 2.41 -28.48
C GLU A 222 -9.49 3.80 -27.81
N GLY A 223 -8.68 4.20 -26.83
CA GLY A 223 -8.74 5.53 -26.19
C GLY A 223 -7.89 6.61 -26.89
N ALA A 224 -6.83 6.22 -27.61
CA ALA A 224 -5.90 7.18 -28.23
C ALA A 224 -6.46 7.92 -29.46
N ALA A 225 -7.61 7.51 -30.00
CA ALA A 225 -8.24 8.17 -31.16
C ALA A 225 -9.03 9.45 -30.80
N ALA A 226 -9.18 9.78 -29.51
CA ALA A 226 -9.93 10.95 -29.04
C ALA A 226 -9.10 12.23 -28.87
N LEU A 227 -7.76 12.17 -28.97
CA LEU A 227 -6.88 13.32 -28.78
C LEU A 227 -6.29 13.92 -30.06
N ASP A 228 -6.73 13.47 -31.24
CA ASP A 228 -6.28 14.02 -32.53
C ASP A 228 -7.43 14.65 -33.36
N ARG A 229 -8.41 15.28 -32.70
CA ARG A 229 -9.41 16.16 -33.35
C ARG A 229 -9.71 17.43 -32.58
#